data_AF-A0A7C4D463-F1
#
_entry.id   AF-A0A7C4D463-F1
#
_cell.length_a   1.000
_cell.length_b   1.000
_cell.length_c   1.000
_cell.angle_alpha   90.00
_cell.angle_beta   90.00
_cell.angle_gamma   90.00
#
_symmetry.space_group_name_H-M   'P 1'
#
loop_
_entity.id
_entity.type
_entity.pdbx_description
1 polymer ?
#
loop_
_entity_poly.entity_id
_entity_poly.type
_entity_poly.pdbx_seq_one_letter_code
_entity_poly.pdbx_strand_id
1 'polypeptide(L)'
;MIESSLRLLVSALTILLVPVIALLFAGQGSRSLHVNLYFNLFSAAVAVLVLREGLLLLKSCAGDPPHVLRPWLFVTAGLAVWTFSEISWAALYAFYGGPQVESVAYGLWTAGYPLLMVGLWYLAKPFASQLKEIKTLKILAPAVVITAAAASLAAAAVASTLLKGGSPTGRLLTLLYIFLDAALLFTSLYAAMTFRPGVMGSALSLIALAFIAFCFADLLYYAAGTFEFLPADLLYATSYVLLLAGLRSIRELFRER
;
A
#
# COMPACT_ATOMS: atom_id res chain seq x y z
N MET A 1 -18.59 0.33 20.91
CA MET A 1 -17.22 -0.04 20.48
C MET A 1 -17.18 -1.31 19.63
N ILE A 2 -17.83 -2.42 20.01
CA ILE A 2 -17.89 -3.65 19.18
C ILE A 2 -18.67 -3.40 17.86
N GLU A 3 -19.71 -2.58 17.92
CA GLU A 3 -20.57 -2.28 16.77
C GLU A 3 -19.87 -1.46 15.66
N SER A 4 -18.94 -0.56 16.00
CA SER A 4 -18.20 0.23 15.01
C SER A 4 -17.14 -0.62 14.30
N SER A 5 -16.41 -1.45 15.05
CA SER A 5 -15.46 -2.43 14.49
C SER A 5 -16.14 -3.46 13.58
N LEU A 6 -17.34 -3.93 13.94
CA LEU A 6 -18.13 -4.86 13.13
C LEU A 6 -18.64 -4.21 11.84
N ARG A 7 -19.11 -2.95 11.90
CA ARG A 7 -19.56 -2.20 10.71
C ARG A 7 -18.39 -1.90 9.75
N LEU A 8 -17.21 -1.59 10.28
CA LEU A 8 -15.98 -1.43 9.51
C LEU A 8 -15.56 -2.75 8.83
N LEU A 9 -15.60 -3.87 9.55
CA LEU A 9 -15.30 -5.20 9.01
C LEU A 9 -16.30 -5.61 7.92
N VAL A 10 -17.60 -5.39 8.13
CA VAL A 10 -18.65 -5.69 7.14
C VAL A 10 -18.52 -4.81 5.91
N SER A 11 -18.23 -3.52 6.06
CA SER A 11 -18.00 -2.61 4.92
C SER A 11 -16.73 -3.00 4.15
N ALA A 12 -15.66 -3.36 4.85
CA ALA A 12 -14.41 -3.87 4.30
C ALA A 12 -14.62 -5.19 3.53
N LEU A 13 -15.35 -6.14 4.11
CA LEU A 13 -15.71 -7.41 3.48
C LEU A 13 -16.62 -7.22 2.26
N THR A 14 -17.53 -6.24 2.28
CA THR A 14 -18.41 -5.93 1.15
C THR A 14 -17.61 -5.32 -0.01
N ILE A 15 -16.61 -4.48 0.30
CA ILE A 15 -15.68 -3.94 -0.70
C ILE A 15 -14.78 -5.06 -1.27
N LEU A 16 -14.34 -6.02 -0.45
CA LEU A 16 -13.56 -7.20 -0.87
C LEU A 16 -14.36 -8.21 -1.68
N LEU A 17 -15.67 -8.29 -1.47
CA LEU A 17 -16.56 -9.21 -2.19
C LEU A 17 -16.59 -8.93 -3.69
N VAL A 18 -16.49 -7.67 -4.11
CA VAL A 18 -16.50 -7.28 -5.53
C VAL A 18 -15.30 -7.83 -6.32
N PRO A 19 -14.03 -7.62 -5.91
CA PRO A 19 -12.88 -8.21 -6.60
C PRO A 19 -12.82 -9.73 -6.43
N VAL A 20 -13.18 -10.29 -5.28
CA VAL A 20 -13.21 -11.75 -5.08
C VAL A 20 -14.23 -12.41 -6.02
N ILE A 21 -15.42 -11.83 -6.18
CA ILE A 21 -16.42 -12.30 -7.13
C ILE A 21 -15.90 -12.15 -8.56
N ALA A 22 -15.35 -11.00 -8.94
CA ALA A 22 -14.80 -10.78 -10.28
C ALA A 22 -13.67 -11.77 -10.63
N LEU A 23 -12.81 -12.11 -9.65
CA LEU A 23 -11.71 -13.06 -9.78
C LEU A 23 -12.20 -14.53 -9.83
N LEU A 24 -13.27 -14.88 -9.12
CA LEU A 24 -13.86 -16.23 -9.18
C LEU A 24 -14.51 -16.54 -10.53
N PHE A 25 -15.00 -15.53 -11.27
CA PHE A 25 -15.60 -15.71 -12.60
C PHE A 25 -14.60 -15.61 -13.77
N ALA A 26 -13.31 -15.35 -13.47
CA ALA A 26 -12.22 -15.13 -14.41
C ALA A 26 -11.68 -16.38 -15.11
N GLY A 27 -11.92 -17.58 -14.57
CA GLY A 27 -11.20 -18.82 -14.88
C GLY A 27 -11.40 -19.46 -16.26
N GLN A 28 -11.63 -18.72 -17.35
CA GLN A 28 -11.69 -19.30 -18.70
C GLN A 28 -10.98 -18.45 -19.78
N GLY A 29 -9.75 -18.84 -20.10
CA GLY A 29 -9.10 -18.89 -21.43
C GLY A 29 -8.88 -17.62 -22.25
N SER A 30 -9.86 -16.71 -22.33
CA SER A 30 -9.78 -15.42 -23.05
C SER A 30 -10.20 -14.23 -22.20
N ARG A 31 -10.44 -14.47 -20.90
CA ARG A 31 -10.98 -13.53 -19.90
C ARG A 31 -9.92 -12.76 -19.10
N SER A 32 -8.62 -13.05 -19.23
CA SER A 32 -7.57 -12.43 -18.40
C SER A 32 -7.53 -10.91 -18.56
N LEU A 33 -7.61 -10.39 -19.79
CA LEU A 33 -7.60 -8.95 -20.04
C LEU A 33 -8.77 -8.22 -19.33
N HIS A 34 -9.97 -8.80 -19.39
CA HIS A 34 -11.16 -8.18 -18.79
C HIS A 34 -11.06 -8.21 -17.26
N VAL A 35 -10.58 -9.31 -16.70
CA VAL A 35 -10.41 -9.49 -15.25
C VAL A 35 -9.36 -8.53 -14.72
N ASN A 36 -8.23 -8.39 -15.41
CA ASN A 36 -7.20 -7.42 -15.07
C ASN A 36 -7.74 -5.99 -15.18
N LEU A 37 -8.50 -5.67 -16.22
CA LEU A 37 -9.11 -4.35 -16.36
C LEU A 37 -10.07 -4.05 -15.20
N TYR A 38 -10.96 -4.99 -14.85
CA TYR A 38 -11.86 -4.82 -13.71
C TYR A 38 -11.11 -4.67 -12.39
N PHE A 39 -10.05 -5.44 -12.17
CA PHE A 39 -9.21 -5.32 -11.00
C PHE A 39 -8.54 -3.95 -10.91
N ASN A 40 -7.94 -3.47 -12.00
CA ASN A 40 -7.29 -2.16 -12.04
C ASN A 40 -8.29 -1.01 -11.89
N LEU A 41 -9.48 -1.11 -12.49
CA LEU A 41 -10.56 -0.14 -12.28
C LEU A 41 -11.06 -0.14 -10.84
N PHE A 42 -11.14 -1.31 -10.20
CA PHE A 42 -11.47 -1.43 -8.79
C PHE A 42 -10.39 -0.76 -7.92
N SER A 43 -9.11 -1.07 -8.13
CA SER A 43 -7.99 -0.45 -7.40
C SER A 43 -8.02 1.08 -7.55
N ALA A 44 -8.21 1.59 -8.77
CA ALA A 44 -8.36 3.03 -9.01
C ALA A 44 -9.56 3.63 -8.26
N ALA A 45 -10.72 2.97 -8.28
CA ALA A 45 -11.91 3.43 -7.57
C ALA A 45 -11.69 3.47 -6.05
N VAL A 46 -11.07 2.44 -5.47
CA VAL A 46 -10.79 2.41 -4.04
C VAL A 46 -9.69 3.39 -3.66
N ALA A 47 -8.68 3.61 -4.51
CA ALA A 47 -7.67 4.65 -4.32
C ALA A 47 -8.31 6.04 -4.21
N VAL A 48 -9.30 6.37 -5.05
CA VAL A 48 -10.08 7.61 -4.94
C VAL A 48 -10.80 7.71 -3.59
N LEU A 49 -11.39 6.61 -3.10
CA LEU A 49 -12.04 6.60 -1.77
C LEU A 49 -11.02 6.78 -0.64
N VAL A 50 -9.86 6.15 -0.74
CA VAL A 50 -8.74 6.29 0.21
C VAL A 50 -8.25 7.73 0.24
N LEU A 51 -8.02 8.35 -0.93
CA LEU A 51 -7.63 9.75 -1.03
C LEU A 51 -8.69 10.68 -0.42
N ARG A 52 -9.97 10.44 -0.70
CA ARG A 52 -11.06 11.19 -0.10
C ARG A 52 -10.99 11.13 1.44
N GLU A 53 -10.76 9.96 2.02
CA GLU A 53 -10.63 9.84 3.47
C GLU A 53 -9.37 10.54 4.01
N GLY A 54 -8.25 10.50 3.29
CA GLY A 54 -7.06 11.28 3.62
C GLY A 54 -7.31 12.80 3.62
N LEU A 55 -8.01 13.31 2.60
CA LEU A 55 -8.39 14.72 2.51
C LEU A 55 -9.36 15.14 3.63
N LEU A 56 -10.33 14.29 3.96
CA LEU A 56 -11.25 14.54 5.07
C LEU A 56 -10.52 14.51 6.42
N LEU A 57 -9.55 13.60 6.60
CA LEU A 57 -8.70 13.57 7.78
C LEU A 57 -7.86 14.84 7.90
N LEU A 58 -7.24 15.31 6.82
CA LEU A 58 -6.53 16.59 6.79
C LEU A 58 -7.42 17.76 7.21
N LYS A 59 -8.67 17.78 6.74
CA LYS A 59 -9.64 18.81 7.15
C LYS A 59 -9.92 18.73 8.65
N SER A 60 -10.08 17.52 9.21
CA SER A 60 -10.31 17.33 10.65
C SER A 60 -9.14 17.79 11.51
N CYS A 61 -7.89 17.70 11.03
CA CYS A 61 -6.70 18.11 11.78
C CYS A 61 -6.10 19.46 11.35
N ALA A 62 -6.82 20.26 10.54
CA ALA A 62 -6.29 21.51 9.99
C ALA A 62 -5.92 22.57 11.04
N GLY A 63 -6.56 22.54 12.21
CA GLY A 63 -6.26 23.41 13.34
C GLY A 63 -5.26 22.84 14.34
N ASP A 64 -4.81 21.60 14.14
CA ASP A 64 -3.91 20.94 15.08
C ASP A 64 -2.46 21.44 14.95
N PRO A 65 -1.65 21.30 16.02
CA PRO A 65 -0.24 21.65 15.96
C PRO A 65 0.52 20.93 14.83
N PRO A 66 1.63 21.52 14.31
CA PRO A 66 2.35 20.97 13.16
C PRO A 66 2.81 19.51 13.32
N HIS A 67 3.12 19.05 14.54
CA HIS A 67 3.56 17.68 14.78
C HIS A 67 2.44 16.64 14.60
N VAL A 68 1.17 17.07 14.64
CA VAL A 68 -0.01 16.25 14.34
C VAL A 68 -0.35 16.34 12.86
N LEU A 69 -0.38 17.56 12.30
CA LEU A 69 -0.79 17.81 10.92
C LEU A 69 0.21 17.29 9.86
N ARG A 70 1.52 17.51 10.07
CA ARG A 70 2.58 17.17 9.10
C ARG A 70 2.56 15.70 8.65
N PRO A 71 2.49 14.69 9.54
CA PRO A 71 2.42 13.30 9.08
C PRO A 71 1.26 13.07 8.12
N TRP A 72 0.08 13.61 8.40
CA TRP A 72 -1.11 13.46 7.55
C TRP A 72 -1.00 14.22 6.23
N LEU A 73 -0.28 15.34 6.19
CA LEU A 73 0.02 16.03 4.93
C LEU A 73 0.88 15.15 4.02
N PHE A 74 1.93 14.55 4.56
CA PHE A 74 2.79 13.63 3.79
C PHE A 74 2.05 12.38 3.34
N VAL A 75 1.29 11.72 4.23
CA VAL A 75 0.48 10.56 3.88
C VAL A 75 -0.52 10.94 2.78
N THR A 76 -1.29 12.01 2.95
CA THR A 76 -2.34 12.37 1.98
C THR A 76 -1.76 12.84 0.64
N ALA A 77 -0.63 13.56 0.64
CA ALA A 77 0.07 13.91 -0.59
C ALA A 77 0.58 12.65 -1.31
N GLY A 78 1.14 11.69 -0.57
CA GLY A 78 1.53 10.39 -1.10
C GLY A 78 0.35 9.64 -1.71
N LEU A 79 -0.79 9.58 -1.01
CA LEU A 79 -2.03 8.96 -1.50
C LEU A 79 -2.61 9.67 -2.74
N ALA A 80 -2.46 11.00 -2.84
CA ALA A 80 -2.90 11.75 -4.00
C ALA A 80 -2.09 11.35 -5.23
N VAL A 81 -0.76 11.38 -5.12
CA VAL A 81 0.16 10.92 -6.17
C VAL A 81 -0.14 9.46 -6.53
N TRP A 82 -0.32 8.60 -5.53
CA TRP A 82 -0.66 7.19 -5.69
C TRP A 82 -1.95 6.99 -6.48
N THR A 83 -3.00 7.74 -6.15
CA THR A 83 -4.30 7.67 -6.82
C THR A 83 -4.18 8.03 -8.30
N PHE A 84 -3.39 9.06 -8.63
CA PHE A 84 -3.12 9.39 -10.03
C PHE A 84 -2.34 8.27 -10.74
N SER A 85 -1.44 7.57 -10.05
CA SER A 85 -0.78 6.39 -10.60
C SER A 85 -1.78 5.28 -10.93
N GLU A 86 -2.67 4.92 -10.00
CA GLU A 86 -3.69 3.87 -10.20
C GLU A 86 -4.62 4.18 -11.36
N ILE A 87 -5.09 5.44 -11.46
CA ILE A 87 -5.92 5.89 -12.57
C ILE A 87 -5.16 5.80 -13.90
N SER A 88 -3.90 6.25 -13.91
CA SER A 88 -3.04 6.17 -15.10
C SER A 88 -2.82 4.71 -15.51
N TRP A 89 -2.60 3.82 -14.54
CA TRP A 89 -2.40 2.40 -14.76
C TRP A 89 -3.63 1.71 -15.32
N ALA A 90 -4.81 1.97 -14.74
CA ALA A 90 -6.07 1.45 -15.24
C ALA A 90 -6.37 1.95 -16.67
N ALA A 91 -6.07 3.21 -16.97
CA ALA A 91 -6.18 3.74 -18.33
C ALA A 91 -5.23 3.02 -19.31
N LEU A 92 -3.97 2.77 -18.91
CA LEU A 92 -3.02 2.04 -19.75
C LEU A 92 -3.51 0.62 -20.08
N TYR A 93 -4.08 -0.09 -19.10
CA TYR A 93 -4.71 -1.39 -19.35
C TYR A 93 -5.90 -1.27 -20.31
N ALA A 94 -6.75 -0.25 -20.15
CA ALA A 94 -7.92 -0.05 -21.00
C ALA A 94 -7.57 0.25 -22.46
N PHE A 95 -6.52 1.05 -22.69
CA PHE A 95 -6.16 1.51 -24.04
C PHE A 95 -5.11 0.64 -24.74
N TYR A 96 -4.18 0.05 -23.99
CA TYR A 96 -3.02 -0.68 -24.55
C TYR A 96 -3.01 -2.16 -24.19
N GLY A 97 -3.98 -2.65 -23.41
CA GLY A 97 -4.16 -4.07 -23.14
C GLY A 97 -3.13 -4.69 -22.19
N GLY A 98 -2.32 -3.89 -21.49
CA GLY A 98 -1.32 -4.43 -20.57
C GLY A 98 -0.40 -3.38 -19.94
N PRO A 99 0.51 -3.85 -19.05
CA PRO A 99 1.41 -3.01 -18.29
C PRO A 99 2.44 -2.32 -19.18
N GLN A 100 2.76 -1.06 -18.88
CA GLN A 100 3.79 -0.28 -19.57
C GLN A 100 4.82 0.22 -18.55
N VAL A 101 5.99 -0.43 -18.52
CA VAL A 101 7.05 -0.17 -17.50
C VAL A 101 7.60 1.25 -17.60
N GLU A 102 7.64 1.81 -18.80
CA GLU A 102 8.11 3.18 -19.05
C GLU A 102 6.92 4.14 -19.21
N SER A 103 6.06 4.21 -18.19
CA SER A 103 4.85 5.03 -18.22
C SER A 103 4.78 6.08 -17.12
N VAL A 104 3.85 7.03 -17.29
CA VAL A 104 3.55 8.05 -16.28
C VAL A 104 3.15 7.44 -14.94
N ALA A 105 2.45 6.29 -14.95
CA ALA A 105 2.10 5.57 -13.72
C ALA A 105 3.35 5.20 -12.90
N TYR A 106 4.40 4.72 -13.57
CA TYR A 106 5.68 4.42 -12.93
C TYR A 106 6.39 5.67 -12.40
N GLY A 107 6.29 6.82 -13.08
CA GLY A 107 6.85 8.07 -12.54
C GLY A 107 6.14 8.51 -11.26
N LEU A 108 4.81 8.42 -11.26
CA LEU A 108 3.97 8.87 -10.15
C LEU A 108 4.14 7.97 -8.92
N TRP A 109 4.05 6.65 -9.04
CA TRP A 109 4.26 5.74 -7.89
C TRP A 109 5.63 5.98 -7.24
N THR A 110 6.69 6.10 -8.04
CA THR A 110 8.05 6.42 -7.54
C THR A 110 8.09 7.71 -6.73
N ALA A 111 7.37 8.75 -7.16
CA ALA A 111 7.25 10.01 -6.41
C ALA A 111 6.41 9.88 -5.14
N GLY A 112 5.42 8.97 -5.12
CA GLY A 112 4.55 8.72 -3.97
C GLY A 112 5.25 8.03 -2.81
N TYR A 113 6.16 7.09 -3.10
CA TYR A 113 6.89 6.29 -2.09
C TYR A 113 7.55 7.13 -0.98
N PRO A 114 8.43 8.12 -1.29
CA PRO A 114 9.06 8.93 -0.25
C PRO A 114 8.06 9.67 0.64
N LEU A 115 6.94 10.16 0.08
CA LEU A 115 5.91 10.87 0.82
C LEU A 115 5.24 9.93 1.84
N LEU A 116 4.89 8.71 1.43
CA LEU A 116 4.28 7.72 2.30
C LEU A 116 5.25 7.27 3.41
N MET A 117 6.52 7.00 3.07
CA MET A 117 7.55 6.63 4.04
C MET A 117 7.76 7.73 5.09
N VAL A 118 7.90 8.98 4.65
CA VAL A 118 8.09 10.13 5.55
C VAL A 118 6.86 10.32 6.45
N GLY A 119 5.66 10.19 5.90
CA GLY A 119 4.41 10.26 6.67
C GLY A 119 4.33 9.19 7.75
N LEU A 120 4.58 7.91 7.39
CA LEU A 120 4.61 6.79 8.33
C LEU A 120 5.67 6.94 9.41
N TRP A 121 6.86 7.40 9.03
CA TRP A 121 7.94 7.65 9.99
C TRP A 121 7.53 8.70 11.03
N TYR A 122 6.94 9.81 10.60
CA TYR A 122 6.43 10.84 11.51
C TYR A 122 5.31 10.32 12.41
N LEU A 123 4.43 9.44 11.92
CA LEU A 123 3.39 8.81 12.73
C LEU A 123 3.99 7.87 13.79
N ALA A 124 5.03 7.11 13.45
CA ALA A 124 5.66 6.15 14.36
C ALA A 124 6.55 6.81 15.42
N LYS A 125 7.21 7.93 15.09
CA LYS A 125 8.23 8.59 15.92
C LYS A 125 7.80 8.86 17.37
N PRO A 126 6.60 9.40 17.67
CA PRO A 126 6.17 9.65 19.06
C PRO A 126 6.02 8.38 19.89
N PHE A 127 5.69 7.25 19.25
CA PHE A 127 5.57 5.96 19.92
C PHE A 127 6.95 5.33 20.14
N ALA A 128 7.86 5.50 19.16
CA ALA A 128 9.22 4.99 19.22
C ALA A 128 10.03 5.64 20.36
N SER A 129 9.87 6.94 20.58
CA SER A 129 10.56 7.65 21.68
C SER A 129 10.18 7.13 23.08
N GLN A 130 9.10 6.36 23.19
CA GLN A 130 8.66 5.76 24.45
C GLN A 130 9.16 4.31 24.63
N LEU A 131 9.92 3.77 23.67
CA LEU A 131 10.48 2.42 23.74
C LEU A 131 11.86 2.45 24.42
N LYS A 132 12.12 1.42 25.25
CA LYS A 132 13.47 1.15 25.77
C LYS A 132 14.32 0.56 24.64
N GLU A 133 15.63 0.82 24.63
CA GLU A 133 16.57 0.34 23.59
C GLU A 133 16.44 -1.17 23.28
N ILE A 134 16.33 -2.01 24.31
CA ILE A 134 16.14 -3.47 24.16
C ILE A 134 14.84 -3.79 23.42
N LYS A 135 13.76 -3.02 23.61
CA LYS A 135 12.50 -3.20 22.88
C LYS A 135 12.63 -2.71 21.43
N THR A 136 13.37 -1.64 21.19
CA THR A 136 13.64 -1.13 19.84
C THR A 136 14.40 -2.14 18.99
N LEU A 137 15.43 -2.81 19.54
CA LEU A 137 16.15 -3.88 18.84
C LEU A 137 15.26 -5.09 18.50
N LYS A 138 14.34 -5.46 19.42
CA LYS A 138 13.35 -6.53 19.18
C LYS A 138 12.33 -6.22 18.07
N ILE A 139 12.21 -4.95 17.68
CA ILE A 139 11.36 -4.50 16.57
C ILE A 139 12.18 -4.40 15.28
N LEU A 140 13.35 -3.77 15.36
CA LEU A 140 14.20 -3.53 14.20
C LEU A 140 14.73 -4.84 13.60
N ALA A 141 15.17 -5.79 14.42
CA ALA A 141 15.76 -7.02 13.89
C ALA A 141 14.78 -7.85 13.04
N PRO A 142 13.53 -8.13 13.49
CA PRO A 142 12.55 -8.79 12.64
C PRO A 142 12.19 -7.97 11.39
N ALA A 143 12.04 -6.65 11.51
CA ALA A 143 11.72 -5.79 10.36
C ALA A 143 12.81 -5.86 9.29
N VAL A 144 14.09 -5.78 9.69
CA VAL A 144 15.24 -5.94 8.78
C VAL A 144 15.25 -7.32 8.15
N VAL A 145 15.11 -8.39 8.94
CA VAL A 145 15.17 -9.78 8.44
C VAL A 145 14.06 -10.06 7.43
N ILE A 146 12.83 -9.69 7.74
CA ILE A 146 11.67 -9.90 6.86
C ILE A 146 11.86 -9.11 5.56
N THR A 147 12.23 -7.84 5.68
CA THR A 147 12.46 -6.98 4.51
C THR A 147 13.57 -7.54 3.63
N ALA A 148 14.72 -7.89 4.23
CA ALA A 148 15.86 -8.43 3.50
C ALA A 148 15.51 -9.75 2.80
N ALA A 149 14.77 -10.64 3.45
CA ALA A 149 14.33 -11.90 2.86
C ALA A 149 13.39 -11.66 1.66
N ALA A 150 12.39 -10.79 1.82
CA ALA A 150 11.43 -10.49 0.77
C ALA A 150 12.09 -9.80 -0.45
N ALA A 151 12.94 -8.80 -0.19
CA ALA A 151 13.69 -8.08 -1.22
C ALA A 151 14.67 -9.00 -1.96
N SER A 152 15.36 -9.89 -1.23
CA SER A 152 16.30 -10.84 -1.84
C SER A 152 15.59 -11.84 -2.73
N LEU A 153 14.40 -12.32 -2.33
CA LEU A 153 13.61 -13.24 -3.13
C LEU A 153 13.13 -12.58 -4.44
N ALA A 154 12.59 -11.36 -4.35
CA ALA A 154 12.17 -10.60 -5.52
C ALA A 154 13.35 -10.27 -6.44
N ALA A 155 14.48 -9.83 -5.88
CA ALA A 155 15.69 -9.51 -6.64
C ALA A 155 16.27 -10.75 -7.34
N ALA A 156 16.25 -11.93 -6.71
CA ALA A 156 16.70 -13.17 -7.34
C ALA A 156 15.80 -13.59 -8.51
N ALA A 157 14.47 -13.48 -8.36
CA ALA A 157 13.51 -13.77 -9.42
C ALA A 157 13.68 -12.80 -10.60
N VAL A 158 13.85 -11.50 -10.31
CA VAL A 158 14.06 -10.47 -11.33
C VAL A 158 15.42 -10.59 -11.99
N ALA A 159 16.50 -10.93 -11.28
CA ALA A 159 17.82 -11.18 -11.88
C ALA A 159 17.76 -12.27 -12.97
N SER A 160 16.91 -13.28 -12.80
CA SER A 160 16.71 -14.34 -13.80
C SER A 160 15.96 -13.87 -15.07
N THR A 161 15.16 -12.80 -14.97
CA THR A 161 14.39 -12.21 -16.07
C THR A 161 15.09 -11.00 -16.71
N LEU A 162 15.86 -10.22 -15.95
CA LEU A 162 16.71 -9.12 -16.45
C LEU A 162 17.74 -9.59 -17.48
N LEU A 163 18.13 -10.87 -17.42
CA LEU A 163 19.02 -11.50 -18.39
C LEU A 163 18.35 -11.83 -19.73
N LYS A 164 17.01 -11.77 -19.84
CA LYS A 164 16.24 -12.29 -20.99
C LYS A 164 15.72 -11.23 -21.98
N GLY A 165 16.17 -9.98 -21.88
CA GLY A 165 15.87 -8.94 -22.87
C GLY A 165 14.79 -7.96 -22.40
N GLY A 166 15.13 -6.67 -22.50
CA GLY A 166 14.37 -5.52 -22.01
C GLY A 166 15.26 -4.29 -22.06
N SER A 167 14.69 -3.08 -22.18
CA SER A 167 15.44 -1.82 -22.26
C SER A 167 16.25 -1.59 -20.97
N PRO A 168 17.44 -0.98 -21.03
CA PRO A 168 18.22 -0.65 -19.83
C PRO A 168 17.42 0.21 -18.82
N THR A 169 16.61 1.13 -19.32
CA THR A 169 15.76 2.01 -18.52
C THR A 169 14.69 1.23 -17.77
N GLY A 170 13.96 0.33 -18.45
CA GLY A 170 12.97 -0.53 -17.81
C GLY A 170 13.57 -1.39 -16.70
N ARG A 171 14.78 -1.92 -16.90
CA ARG A 171 15.51 -2.69 -15.87
C ARG A 171 15.83 -1.87 -14.63
N LEU A 172 16.31 -0.64 -14.83
CA LEU A 172 16.63 0.27 -13.73
C LEU A 172 15.37 0.63 -12.94
N LEU A 173 14.26 0.90 -13.64
CA LEU A 173 12.97 1.16 -13.02
C LEU A 173 12.50 -0.06 -12.20
N THR A 174 12.54 -1.27 -12.74
CA THR A 174 12.17 -2.47 -11.98
C THR A 174 13.00 -2.62 -10.69
N LEU A 175 14.32 -2.44 -10.76
CA LEU A 175 15.18 -2.53 -9.58
C LEU A 175 14.88 -1.42 -8.56
N LEU A 176 14.62 -0.20 -9.03
CA LEU A 176 14.23 0.92 -8.19
C LEU A 176 12.93 0.60 -7.44
N TYR A 177 11.94 -0.01 -8.10
CA TYR A 177 10.69 -0.38 -7.45
C TYR A 177 10.87 -1.42 -6.35
N ILE A 178 11.63 -2.49 -6.62
CA ILE A 178 11.93 -3.50 -5.59
C ILE A 178 12.60 -2.84 -4.37
N PHE A 179 13.49 -1.87 -4.60
CA PHE A 179 14.12 -1.13 -3.52
C PHE A 179 13.12 -0.24 -2.76
N LEU A 180 12.25 0.47 -3.46
CA LEU A 180 11.22 1.32 -2.85
C LEU A 180 10.18 0.50 -2.07
N ASP A 181 9.75 -0.64 -2.61
CA ASP A 181 8.91 -1.62 -1.92
C ASP A 181 9.58 -2.14 -0.65
N ALA A 182 10.84 -2.52 -0.72
CA ALA A 182 11.59 -2.97 0.46
C ALA A 182 11.71 -1.85 1.51
N ALA A 183 11.99 -0.62 1.09
CA ALA A 183 12.10 0.53 1.99
C ALA A 183 10.75 0.87 2.65
N LEU A 184 9.64 0.80 1.90
CA LEU A 184 8.30 1.05 2.43
C LEU A 184 7.85 -0.10 3.32
N LEU A 185 8.15 -1.35 2.95
CA LEU A 185 7.91 -2.53 3.77
C LEU A 185 8.62 -2.42 5.12
N PHE A 186 9.91 -2.08 5.13
CA PHE A 186 10.68 -1.87 6.35
C PHE A 186 10.03 -0.78 7.22
N THR A 187 9.75 0.38 6.63
CA THR A 187 9.15 1.52 7.34
C THR A 187 7.79 1.15 7.92
N SER A 188 7.00 0.37 7.19
CA SER A 188 5.67 -0.05 7.59
C SER A 188 5.71 -1.13 8.67
N LEU A 189 6.62 -2.11 8.59
CA LEU A 189 6.88 -3.09 9.66
C LEU A 189 7.33 -2.39 10.94
N TYR A 190 8.28 -1.47 10.82
CA TYR A 190 8.73 -0.66 11.93
C TYR A 190 7.57 0.11 12.57
N ALA A 191 6.75 0.81 11.77
CA ALA A 191 5.60 1.55 12.26
C ALA A 191 4.59 0.62 12.96
N ALA A 192 4.18 -0.48 12.32
CA ALA A 192 3.22 -1.44 12.86
C ALA A 192 3.66 -2.01 14.21
N MET A 193 4.93 -2.36 14.35
CA MET A 193 5.50 -2.92 15.59
C MET A 193 5.72 -1.86 16.68
N THR A 194 5.79 -0.59 16.31
CA THR A 194 5.97 0.54 17.25
C THR A 194 4.64 1.03 17.81
N PHE A 195 3.56 0.96 17.02
CA PHE A 195 2.23 1.38 17.47
C PHE A 195 1.76 0.54 18.67
N ARG A 196 1.32 1.22 19.72
CA ARG A 196 0.88 0.59 20.97
C ARG A 196 -0.58 0.15 20.90
N PRO A 197 -0.97 -0.91 21.63
CA PRO A 197 -2.38 -1.28 21.78
C PRO A 197 -3.23 -0.11 22.32
N GLY A 198 -4.41 0.07 21.76
CA GLY A 198 -5.33 1.18 22.04
C GLY A 198 -6.01 1.66 20.75
N VAL A 199 -7.14 2.37 20.83
CA VAL A 199 -7.98 2.66 19.65
C VAL A 199 -7.20 3.36 18.53
N MET A 200 -6.44 4.40 18.87
CA MET A 200 -5.57 5.13 17.92
C MET A 200 -4.47 4.24 17.34
N GLY A 201 -3.78 3.46 18.19
CA GLY A 201 -2.70 2.59 17.75
C GLY A 201 -3.19 1.46 16.85
N SER A 202 -4.35 0.87 17.14
CA SER A 202 -4.98 -0.12 16.28
C SER A 202 -5.33 0.44 14.90
N ALA A 203 -5.87 1.66 14.84
CA ALA A 203 -6.17 2.31 13.56
C ALA A 203 -4.89 2.64 12.76
N LEU A 204 -3.82 3.09 13.43
CA LEU A 204 -2.51 3.30 12.80
C LEU A 204 -1.87 1.97 12.33
N SER A 205 -2.03 0.89 13.09
CA SER A 205 -1.57 -0.45 12.69
C SER A 205 -2.29 -0.93 11.44
N LEU A 206 -3.58 -0.64 11.24
CA LEU A 206 -4.28 -0.97 9.99
C LEU A 206 -3.65 -0.26 8.78
N ILE A 207 -3.29 1.01 8.93
CA ILE A 207 -2.60 1.77 7.87
C ILE A 207 -1.23 1.15 7.58
N ALA A 208 -0.45 0.80 8.60
CA ALA A 208 0.85 0.15 8.38
C ALA A 208 0.72 -1.26 7.77
N LEU A 209 -0.27 -2.05 8.21
CA LEU A 209 -0.56 -3.36 7.65
C LEU A 209 -1.02 -3.27 6.19
N ALA A 210 -1.73 -2.22 5.81
CA ALA A 210 -2.05 -1.95 4.42
C ALA A 210 -0.80 -1.84 3.55
N PHE A 211 0.15 -0.98 3.94
CA PHE A 211 1.40 -0.82 3.18
C PHE A 211 2.29 -2.07 3.20
N ILE A 212 2.27 -2.85 4.29
CA ILE A 212 2.93 -4.16 4.34
C ILE A 212 2.31 -5.11 3.29
N ALA A 213 0.98 -5.24 3.28
CA ALA A 213 0.26 -6.08 2.32
C ALA A 213 0.53 -5.62 0.88
N PHE A 214 0.49 -4.31 0.64
CA PHE A 214 0.83 -3.70 -0.64
C PHE A 214 2.21 -4.13 -1.13
N CYS A 215 3.28 -3.87 -0.35
CA CYS A 215 4.63 -4.18 -0.80
C CYS A 215 4.86 -5.69 -0.94
N PHE A 216 4.23 -6.51 -0.10
CA PHE A 216 4.30 -7.97 -0.30
C PHE A 216 3.61 -8.41 -1.59
N ALA A 217 2.49 -7.78 -1.98
CA ALA A 217 1.84 -8.08 -3.25
C ALA A 217 2.77 -7.75 -4.43
N ASP A 218 3.38 -6.57 -4.42
CA ASP A 218 4.33 -6.14 -5.47
C ASP A 218 5.55 -7.07 -5.54
N LEU A 219 6.16 -7.40 -4.40
CA LEU A 219 7.28 -8.35 -4.35
C LEU A 219 6.87 -9.76 -4.83
N LEU A 220 5.62 -10.18 -4.61
CA LEU A 220 5.10 -11.44 -5.13
C LEU A 220 4.88 -11.41 -6.65
N TYR A 221 4.40 -10.31 -7.24
CA TYR A 221 4.36 -10.16 -8.70
C TYR A 221 5.74 -10.29 -9.31
N TYR A 222 6.75 -9.65 -8.70
CA TYR A 222 8.15 -9.77 -9.13
C TYR A 222 8.67 -11.20 -8.98
N ALA A 223 8.36 -11.88 -7.87
CA ALA A 223 8.76 -13.26 -7.63
C ALA A 223 8.10 -14.24 -8.62
N ALA A 224 6.84 -14.01 -8.99
CA ALA A 224 6.09 -14.81 -9.95
C ALA A 224 6.49 -14.54 -11.41
N GLY A 225 7.13 -13.39 -11.68
CA GLY A 225 7.48 -12.97 -13.04
C GLY A 225 6.28 -12.58 -13.90
N THR A 226 5.13 -12.32 -13.27
CA THR A 226 3.88 -11.92 -13.93
C THR A 226 3.05 -11.02 -13.00
N PHE A 227 2.34 -10.07 -13.59
CA PHE A 227 1.36 -9.22 -12.89
C PHE A 227 -0.04 -9.86 -12.82
N GLU A 228 -0.19 -11.08 -13.36
CA GLU A 228 -1.43 -11.88 -13.31
C GLU A 228 -1.26 -13.00 -12.29
N PHE A 229 -1.24 -12.65 -11.00
CA PHE A 229 -0.99 -13.61 -9.93
C PHE A 229 -1.98 -13.45 -8.79
N LEU A 230 -3.01 -14.32 -8.79
CA LEU A 230 -4.16 -14.24 -7.89
C LEU A 230 -3.80 -14.00 -6.40
N PRO A 231 -2.80 -14.69 -5.81
CA PRO A 231 -2.43 -14.42 -4.42
C PRO A 231 -1.95 -12.97 -4.18
N ALA A 232 -1.20 -12.40 -5.13
CA ALA A 232 -0.78 -11.01 -5.08
C ALA A 232 -1.97 -10.07 -5.31
N ASP A 233 -2.86 -10.37 -6.26
CA ASP A 233 -4.07 -9.56 -6.52
C ASP A 233 -4.95 -9.43 -5.27
N LEU A 234 -5.17 -10.54 -4.55
CA LEU A 234 -5.95 -10.54 -3.31
C LEU A 234 -5.28 -9.73 -2.20
N LEU A 235 -3.96 -9.85 -2.07
CA LEU A 235 -3.21 -9.11 -1.07
C LEU A 235 -3.18 -7.61 -1.37
N TYR A 236 -3.04 -7.26 -2.65
CA TYR A 236 -3.11 -5.90 -3.17
C TYR A 236 -4.49 -5.28 -2.92
N ALA A 237 -5.59 -5.97 -3.25
CA ALA A 237 -6.95 -5.49 -2.94
C ALA A 237 -7.18 -5.36 -1.41
N THR A 238 -6.65 -6.29 -0.63
CA THR A 238 -6.72 -6.23 0.84
C THR A 238 -6.00 -5.01 1.40
N SER A 239 -4.87 -4.61 0.80
CA SER A 239 -4.13 -3.41 1.21
C SER A 239 -5.01 -2.16 1.19
N TYR A 240 -5.75 -1.93 0.11
CA TYR A 240 -6.64 -0.79 -0.04
C TYR A 240 -7.76 -0.77 1.00
N VAL A 241 -8.31 -1.94 1.31
CA VAL A 241 -9.39 -2.09 2.27
C VAL A 241 -8.90 -1.78 3.69
N LEU A 242 -7.72 -2.30 4.06
CA LEU A 242 -7.07 -2.00 5.34
C LEU A 242 -6.76 -0.51 5.47
N LEU A 243 -6.26 0.10 4.40
CA LEU A 243 -5.91 1.52 4.35
C LEU A 243 -7.14 2.40 4.55
N LEU A 244 -8.22 2.10 3.83
CA LEU A 244 -9.49 2.82 3.94
C LEU A 244 -10.07 2.70 5.36
N ALA A 245 -10.05 1.49 5.94
CA ALA A 245 -10.55 1.24 7.29
C ALA A 245 -9.72 2.00 8.34
N GLY A 246 -8.39 1.98 8.20
CA GLY A 246 -7.47 2.71 9.07
C GLY A 246 -7.70 4.22 9.02
N LEU A 247 -7.74 4.81 7.83
CA LEU A 247 -7.98 6.26 7.65
C LEU A 247 -9.33 6.70 8.21
N ARG A 248 -10.41 5.93 7.96
CA ARG A 248 -11.74 6.23 8.53
C ARG A 248 -11.74 6.21 10.05
N SER A 249 -11.13 5.19 10.64
CA SER A 249 -11.03 5.04 12.09
C SER A 249 -10.28 6.20 12.72
N ILE A 250 -9.14 6.61 12.12
CA ILE A 250 -8.40 7.78 12.58
C ILE A 250 -9.23 9.06 12.47
N ARG A 251 -9.88 9.27 11.32
CA ARG A 251 -10.70 10.46 11.10
C ARG A 251 -11.83 10.58 12.12
N GLU A 252 -12.49 9.48 12.48
CA GLU A 252 -13.51 9.46 13.52
C GLU A 252 -12.93 9.89 14.88
N LEU A 253 -11.76 9.37 15.25
CA LEU A 253 -11.06 9.79 16.47
C LEU A 253 -10.67 11.27 16.51
N PHE A 254 -10.46 11.91 15.36
CA PHE A 254 -10.23 13.36 15.29
C PHE A 254 -11.53 14.17 15.33
N ARG A 255 -12.66 13.64 14.87
CA ARG A 255 -13.96 14.34 14.92
C ARG A 255 -14.59 14.34 16.30
N GLU A 256 -14.22 13.38 17.15
CA GLU A 256 -14.72 13.25 18.52
C GLU A 256 -13.94 14.09 19.56
N ARG A 257 -12.91 14.82 19.14
CA ARG A 257 -12.13 15.76 19.98
C ARG A 257 -12.80 17.13 20.03
#